data_AF-A0A7X8X3D2-F1
#
_entry.id   AF-A0A7X8X3D2-F1
#
_cell.length_a   1.000
_cell.length_b   1.000
_cell.length_c   1.000
_cell.angle_alpha   90.00
_cell.angle_beta   90.00
_cell.angle_gamma   90.00
#
_symmetry.space_group_name_H-M   'P 1'
#
loop_
_entity.id
_entity.type
_entity.pdbx_description
1 polymer ?
#
loop_
_entity_poly.entity_id
_entity_poly.type
_entity_poly.pdbx_seq_one_letter_code
_entity_poly.pdbx_strand_id
1 'polypeptide(L)'
;MLKGLGEKKGRLLISIVLGIVVLAAVCEYRIMNDNRLFSGVSIQGRDMSAKTTGETEKLLVPIFNEALSRHITVKHGEMKWVFLAKEMGLQAAPEETIRQAWLVGRQGFFWQRWVERLAVRRHRK
;
A
#
# COMPACT_ATOMS: atom_id res chain seq x y z
N MET A 1 -34.38 -44.28 11.71
CA MET A 1 -34.59 -43.11 10.83
C MET A 1 -33.69 -41.89 11.12
N LEU A 2 -32.90 -41.85 12.21
CA LEU A 2 -32.12 -40.64 12.59
C LEU A 2 -30.71 -40.51 11.97
N LYS A 3 -30.19 -41.54 11.29
CA LYS A 3 -28.79 -41.55 10.78
C LYS A 3 -28.55 -40.57 9.62
N GLY A 4 -29.56 -40.29 8.81
CA GLY A 4 -29.44 -39.40 7.64
C GLY A 4 -29.56 -37.90 7.91
N LEU A 5 -29.99 -37.50 9.12
CA LEU A 5 -30.14 -36.07 9.46
C LEU A 5 -28.79 -35.44 9.85
N GLY A 6 -27.90 -36.21 10.49
CA GLY A 6 -26.54 -35.79 10.86
C GLY A 6 -25.63 -35.59 9.65
N GLU A 7 -25.68 -36.49 8.66
CA GLU A 7 -24.89 -36.39 7.43
C GLU A 7 -25.31 -35.20 6.55
N LYS A 8 -26.62 -34.92 6.45
CA LYS A 8 -27.13 -33.75 5.70
C LYS A 8 -26.73 -32.43 6.36
N LYS A 9 -26.79 -32.36 7.70
CA LYS A 9 -26.31 -31.19 8.46
C LYS A 9 -24.79 -31.01 8.35
N GLY A 10 -24.03 -32.11 8.39
CA GLY A 10 -22.58 -32.09 8.18
C GLY A 10 -22.20 -31.60 6.78
N ARG A 11 -22.86 -32.11 5.73
CA ARG A 11 -22.69 -31.63 4.35
C ARG A 11 -23.04 -30.16 4.19
N LEU A 12 -24.14 -29.71 4.81
CA LEU A 12 -24.53 -28.30 4.81
C LEU A 12 -23.47 -27.40 5.46
N LEU A 13 -22.95 -27.80 6.63
CA LEU A 13 -21.88 -27.07 7.31
C LEU A 13 -20.61 -26.99 6.46
N ILE A 14 -20.20 -28.10 5.83
CA ILE A 14 -19.05 -28.13 4.92
C ILE A 14 -19.26 -27.17 3.74
N SER A 15 -20.45 -27.20 3.12
CA SER A 15 -20.78 -26.29 2.01
C SER A 15 -20.74 -24.82 2.44
N ILE A 16 -21.22 -24.49 3.64
CA ILE A 16 -21.16 -23.12 4.18
C ILE A 16 -19.71 -22.69 4.41
N VAL A 17 -18.90 -23.52 5.06
CA VAL A 17 -17.48 -23.23 5.31
C VAL A 17 -16.74 -23.05 3.99
N LEU A 18 -16.97 -23.93 3.01
CA LEU A 18 -16.39 -23.81 1.68
C LEU A 18 -16.80 -22.51 1.00
N GLY A 19 -18.08 -22.14 1.08
CA GLY A 19 -18.58 -20.87 0.56
C GLY A 19 -17.88 -19.66 1.17
N ILE A 20 -17.65 -19.65 2.47
CA ILE A 20 -16.92 -18.57 3.17
C ILE A 20 -15.47 -18.49 2.71
N VAL A 21 -14.79 -19.63 2.56
CA VAL A 21 -13.40 -19.69 2.08
C VAL A 21 -13.30 -19.13 0.66
N VAL A 22 -14.23 -19.51 -0.23
CA VAL A 22 -14.27 -18.99 -1.61
C VAL A 22 -14.51 -17.47 -1.61
N LEU A 23 -15.46 -16.98 -0.81
CA LEU A 23 -15.73 -15.55 -0.70
C LEU A 23 -14.51 -14.77 -0.19
N ALA A 24 -13.81 -15.28 0.82
CA ALA A 24 -12.58 -14.67 1.34
C ALA A 24 -11.48 -14.62 0.27
N ALA A 25 -11.31 -15.69 -0.52
CA ALA A 25 -10.35 -15.75 -1.62
C ALA A 25 -10.69 -14.73 -2.73
N VAL A 26 -11.96 -14.59 -3.10
CA VAL A 26 -12.41 -13.61 -4.09
C VAL A 26 -12.16 -12.17 -3.59
N CYS A 27 -12.49 -11.88 -2.33
CA CYS A 27 -12.21 -10.58 -1.73
C CYS A 27 -10.72 -10.27 -1.74
N GLU A 28 -9.88 -11.23 -1.34
CA GLU A 28 -8.43 -11.05 -1.33
C GLU A 28 -7.88 -10.81 -2.75
N TYR A 29 -8.33 -11.59 -3.73
CA TYR A 29 -7.96 -11.42 -5.13
C TYR A 29 -8.28 -10.02 -5.64
N ARG A 30 -9.48 -9.49 -5.32
CA ARG A 30 -9.87 -8.13 -5.70
C ARG A 30 -8.95 -7.08 -5.08
N ILE A 31 -8.54 -7.23 -3.83
CA ILE A 31 -7.64 -6.27 -3.15
C ILE A 31 -6.22 -6.34 -3.73
N MET A 32 -5.72 -7.55 -4.00
CA MET A 32 -4.40 -7.77 -4.60
C MET A 32 -4.29 -7.18 -6.01
N ASN A 33 -5.38 -7.19 -6.78
CA ASN A 33 -5.38 -6.76 -8.16
C ASN A 33 -5.96 -5.35 -8.39
N ASP A 34 -6.33 -4.63 -7.32
CA ASP A 34 -6.78 -3.25 -7.41
C ASP A 34 -5.59 -2.31 -7.67
N ASN A 35 -5.70 -1.46 -8.68
CA ASN A 35 -4.68 -0.47 -9.05
C ASN A 35 -4.69 0.79 -8.15
N ARG A 36 -5.56 0.82 -7.12
CA ARG A 36 -5.63 1.91 -6.15
C ARG A 36 -4.77 1.67 -4.93
N LEU A 37 -4.20 2.74 -4.39
CA LEU A 37 -3.50 2.74 -3.12
C LEU A 37 -4.48 2.49 -1.98
N PHE A 38 -4.02 1.74 -0.97
CA PHE A 38 -4.87 1.38 0.15
C PHE A 38 -5.25 2.61 0.98
N SER A 39 -6.38 2.54 1.69
CA SER A 39 -6.80 3.64 2.55
C SER A 39 -5.80 3.86 3.68
N GLY A 40 -5.49 5.11 3.99
CA GLY A 40 -4.51 5.51 5.00
C GLY A 40 -3.07 5.63 4.48
N VAL A 41 -2.82 5.31 3.21
CA VAL A 41 -1.52 5.56 2.61
C VAL A 41 -1.34 7.06 2.36
N SER A 42 -0.33 7.64 3.01
CA SER A 42 0.10 9.01 2.79
C SER A 42 1.57 9.04 2.37
N ILE A 43 1.91 9.93 1.44
CA ILE A 43 3.31 10.16 1.05
C ILE A 43 3.64 11.62 1.34
N GLN A 44 4.71 11.85 2.12
CA GLN A 44 5.12 13.20 2.58
C GLN A 44 3.97 13.99 3.22
N GLY A 45 3.15 13.32 4.05
CA GLY A 45 2.00 13.94 4.73
C GLY A 45 0.76 14.20 3.86
N ARG A 46 0.82 13.91 2.56
CA ARG A 46 -0.32 14.05 1.64
C ARG A 46 -1.07 12.73 1.51
N ASP A 47 -2.38 12.77 1.68
CA ASP A 47 -3.24 11.59 1.54
C ASP A 47 -3.30 11.11 0.08
N MET A 48 -2.94 9.83 -0.11
CA MET A 48 -3.02 9.13 -1.40
C MET A 48 -4.05 8.01 -1.39
N SER A 49 -4.86 7.92 -0.33
CA SER A 49 -5.93 6.94 -0.18
C SER A 49 -6.81 6.87 -1.43
N ALA A 50 -7.06 5.66 -1.93
CA ALA A 50 -7.94 5.36 -3.07
C ALA A 50 -7.54 6.00 -4.42
N LYS A 51 -6.39 6.69 -4.48
CA LYS A 51 -5.81 7.15 -5.75
C LYS A 51 -5.22 5.97 -6.50
N THR A 52 -5.32 5.99 -7.81
CA THR A 52 -4.59 5.06 -8.68
C THR A 52 -3.08 5.37 -8.66
N THR A 53 -2.27 4.40 -9.06
CA THR A 53 -0.82 4.58 -9.27
C THR A 53 -0.52 5.77 -10.18
N GLY A 54 -1.21 5.91 -11.31
CA GLY A 54 -1.02 7.01 -12.25
C GLY A 54 -1.51 8.39 -11.75
N GLU A 55 -2.60 8.45 -10.97
CA GLU A 55 -2.99 9.70 -10.31
C GLU A 55 -1.96 10.12 -9.25
N THR A 56 -1.40 9.14 -8.56
CA THR A 56 -0.39 9.35 -7.54
C THR A 56 0.92 9.85 -8.16
N GLU A 57 1.33 9.27 -9.28
CA GLU A 57 2.50 9.70 -10.07
C GLU A 57 2.44 11.18 -10.45
N LYS A 58 1.31 11.62 -11.01
CA LYS A 58 1.10 13.03 -11.39
C LYS A 58 1.26 14.00 -10.21
N LEU A 59 0.96 13.55 -8.99
CA LEU A 59 1.11 14.34 -7.78
C LEU A 59 2.53 14.30 -7.21
N LEU A 60 3.26 13.18 -7.39
CA LEU A 60 4.60 12.98 -6.82
C LEU A 60 5.73 13.51 -7.69
N VAL A 61 5.64 13.39 -9.01
CA VAL A 61 6.71 13.81 -9.92
C VAL A 61 7.12 15.28 -9.69
N PRO A 62 6.20 16.25 -9.56
CA PRO A 62 6.59 17.64 -9.26
C PRO A 62 7.31 17.79 -7.91
N ILE A 63 6.91 17.02 -6.90
CA ILE A 63 7.50 17.06 -5.55
C ILE A 63 8.94 16.56 -5.59
N PHE A 64 9.19 15.45 -6.30
CA PHE A 64 10.53 14.92 -6.50
C PHE A 64 11.42 15.89 -7.27
N ASN A 65 10.90 16.51 -8.34
CA ASN A 65 11.63 17.50 -9.12
C ASN A 65 11.98 18.75 -8.29
N GLU A 66 11.06 19.21 -7.46
CA GLU A 66 11.31 20.31 -6.53
C GLU A 66 12.42 19.92 -5.53
N ALA A 67 12.33 18.73 -4.93
CA ALA A 67 13.31 18.25 -3.98
C ALA A 67 14.72 18.13 -4.58
N LEU A 68 14.83 17.63 -5.82
CA LEU A 68 16.11 17.52 -6.53
C LEU A 68 16.70 18.87 -6.93
N SER A 69 15.86 19.89 -7.08
CA SER A 69 16.26 21.25 -7.43
C SER A 69 16.70 22.07 -6.20
N ARG A 70 16.66 21.50 -4.99
CA ARG A 70 17.12 22.18 -3.78
C ARG A 70 18.65 22.18 -3.71
N HIS A 71 19.15 23.29 -3.20
CA HIS A 71 20.58 23.48 -2.97
C HIS A 71 21.01 22.82 -1.65
N ILE A 72 22.09 22.04 -1.70
CA ILE A 72 22.78 21.48 -0.56
C ILE A 72 24.03 22.33 -0.33
N THR A 73 24.09 22.96 0.84
CA THR A 73 25.24 23.78 1.24
C THR A 73 26.18 22.95 2.11
N VAL A 74 27.41 22.75 1.64
CA VAL A 74 28.50 22.12 2.40
C VAL A 74 29.39 23.22 2.96
N LYS A 75 29.68 23.17 4.26
CA LYS A 75 30.56 24.16 4.91
C LYS A 75 31.74 23.48 5.59
N HIS A 76 32.92 24.07 5.45
CA HIS A 76 34.12 23.68 6.18
C HIS A 76 34.94 24.93 6.54
N GLY A 77 34.96 25.30 7.83
CA GLY A 77 35.48 26.60 8.27
C GLY A 77 34.72 27.75 7.59
N GLU A 78 35.46 28.62 6.91
CA GLU A 78 34.91 29.74 6.13
C GLU A 78 34.48 29.37 4.70
N MET A 79 34.88 28.18 4.21
CA MET A 79 34.57 27.75 2.85
C MET A 79 33.12 27.25 2.76
N LYS A 80 32.41 27.68 1.72
CA LYS A 80 31.05 27.24 1.40
C LYS A 80 30.97 26.79 -0.04
N TRP A 81 30.40 25.61 -0.25
CA TRP A 81 30.05 25.10 -1.57
C TRP A 81 28.56 24.87 -1.63
N VAL A 82 27.96 25.22 -2.76
CA VAL A 82 26.54 25.07 -3.01
C VAL A 82 26.40 24.14 -4.20
N PHE A 83 25.77 23.00 -3.98
CA PHE A 83 25.52 21.99 -5.01
C PHE A 83 24.01 21.80 -5.16
N LEU A 84 23.55 21.49 -6.37
CA LEU A 84 22.22 20.93 -6.53
C LEU A 84 22.20 19.49 -6.03
N ALA A 85 21.07 19.06 -5.45
CA ALA A 85 20.91 17.68 -5.00
C ALA A 85 21.23 16.67 -6.14
N LYS A 86 20.75 16.97 -7.36
CA LYS A 86 21.05 16.20 -8.57
C LYS A 86 22.54 16.07 -8.86
N GLU A 87 23.33 17.12 -8.64
CA GLU A 87 24.78 17.13 -8.92
C GLU A 87 25.56 16.25 -7.94
N MET A 88 25.01 16.05 -6.74
CA MET A 88 25.54 15.12 -5.74
C MET A 88 25.13 13.66 -5.98
N GLY A 89 24.48 13.37 -7.11
CA GLY A 89 24.06 12.02 -7.50
C GLY A 89 22.73 11.57 -6.91
N LEU A 90 21.94 12.46 -6.29
CA LEU A 90 20.59 12.13 -5.84
C LEU A 90 19.69 11.93 -7.07
N GLN A 91 18.98 10.80 -7.09
CA GLN A 91 18.03 10.44 -8.14
C GLN A 91 16.62 10.35 -7.54
N ALA A 92 15.64 10.88 -8.26
CA ALA A 92 14.24 10.66 -7.92
C ALA A 92 13.82 9.28 -8.42
N ALA A 93 13.10 8.53 -7.58
CA ALA A 93 12.49 7.26 -7.94
C ALA A 93 10.99 7.28 -7.61
N PRO A 94 10.20 8.10 -8.34
CA PRO A 94 8.77 8.22 -8.09
C PRO A 94 8.05 6.89 -8.34
N GLU A 95 8.43 6.12 -9.37
CA GLU A 95 7.78 4.84 -9.65
C GLU A 95 7.99 3.84 -8.52
N GLU A 96 9.23 3.75 -8.00
CA GLU A 96 9.55 2.85 -6.90
C GLU A 96 8.82 3.26 -5.61
N THR A 97 8.73 4.56 -5.33
CA THR A 97 7.97 5.07 -4.19
C THR A 97 6.49 4.69 -4.28
N ILE A 98 5.90 4.83 -5.48
CA ILE A 98 4.50 4.46 -5.73
C ILE A 98 4.31 2.95 -5.63
N ARG A 99 5.27 2.17 -6.12
CA ARG A 99 5.26 0.70 -5.99
C ARG A 99 5.26 0.29 -4.52
N GLN A 100 6.13 0.86 -3.71
CA GLN A 100 6.17 0.59 -2.26
C GLN A 100 4.86 1.00 -1.59
N ALA A 101 4.33 2.18 -1.93
CA ALA A 101 3.05 2.66 -1.41
C ALA A 101 1.87 1.74 -1.82
N TRP A 102 1.89 1.19 -3.03
CA TRP A 102 0.89 0.22 -3.48
C TRP A 102 1.04 -1.13 -2.77
N LEU A 103 2.25 -1.53 -2.41
CA LEU A 103 2.48 -2.78 -1.68
C LEU A 103 2.01 -2.72 -0.21
N VAL A 104 1.76 -1.54 0.36
CA VAL A 104 1.18 -1.38 1.70
C VAL A 104 -0.18 -2.09 1.78
N GLY A 105 -0.39 -2.91 2.81
CA GLY A 105 -1.57 -3.78 2.93
C GLY A 105 -1.61 -4.96 1.95
N ARG A 106 -0.54 -5.18 1.17
CA ARG A 106 -0.40 -6.26 0.17
C ARG A 106 0.80 -7.19 0.39
N GLN A 107 1.66 -6.93 1.37
CA GLN A 107 2.82 -7.77 1.67
C GLN A 107 2.58 -8.75 2.82
N GLY A 108 3.34 -9.85 2.85
CA GLY A 108 3.28 -10.85 3.93
C GLY A 108 2.16 -11.87 3.76
N PHE A 109 1.92 -12.67 4.80
CA PHE A 109 0.89 -13.72 4.80
C PHE A 109 -0.53 -13.13 4.89
N PHE A 110 -1.54 -13.92 4.51
CA PHE A 110 -2.96 -13.49 4.53
C PHE A 110 -3.36 -12.80 5.84
N TRP A 111 -3.11 -13.43 6.99
CA TRP A 111 -3.46 -12.87 8.30
C TRP A 111 -2.71 -11.57 8.63
N GLN A 112 -1.43 -11.45 8.26
CA GLN A 112 -0.66 -10.22 8.47
C GLN A 112 -1.27 -9.04 7.71
N ARG A 113 -1.62 -9.27 6.44
CA ARG A 113 -2.29 -8.26 5.61
C ARG A 113 -3.60 -7.79 6.23
N TRP A 114 -4.44 -8.70 6.70
CA TRP A 114 -5.72 -8.33 7.33
C TRP A 114 -5.54 -7.57 8.65
N VAL A 115 -4.56 -7.94 9.47
CA VAL A 115 -4.23 -7.20 10.70
C VAL A 115 -3.80 -5.78 10.38
N GLU A 116 -2.90 -5.60 9.42
CA GLU A 116 -2.44 -4.28 8.96
C GLU A 116 -3.62 -3.42 8.46
N ARG A 117 -4.45 -3.96 7.57
CA ARG A 117 -5.62 -3.27 7.00
C ARG A 117 -6.63 -2.84 8.09
N LEU A 118 -6.83 -3.66 9.12
CA LEU A 118 -7.73 -3.35 10.23
C LEU A 118 -7.16 -2.30 11.19
N ALA A 119 -5.84 -2.32 11.44
CA ALA A 119 -5.17 -1.34 12.29
C ALA A 119 -5.30 0.07 11.70
N VAL A 120 -5.04 0.22 10.40
CA VAL A 120 -5.15 1.52 9.70
C VAL A 120 -6.59 2.07 9.75
N ARG A 121 -7.60 1.21 9.60
CA ARG A 121 -9.01 1.61 9.64
C ARG A 121 -9.46 2.13 11.01
N ARG A 122 -8.76 1.75 12.10
CA ARG A 122 -9.06 2.19 13.47
C ARG A 122 -8.58 3.61 13.76
N HIS A 123 -7.51 4.07 13.13
CA HIS A 123 -6.96 5.42 13.29
C HIS A 123 -7.71 6.51 12.50
N ARG A 124 -8.79 6.15 11.79
CA ARG A 124 -9.63 7.06 11.02
C ARG A 124 -10.93 7.48 11.74
N LYS A 125 -11.13 7.06 12.99
CA LYS A 125 -12.26 7.44 13.85
C LYS A 125 -11.87 8.51 14.84
#